data_AF-A0A842XWD6-F1
#
_entry.id   AF-A0A842XWD6-F1
#
_cell.length_a   1.000
_cell.length_b   1.000
_cell.length_c   1.000
_cell.angle_alpha   90.00
_cell.angle_beta   90.00
_cell.angle_gamma   90.00
#
_symmetry.space_group_name_H-M   'P 1'
#
loop_
_entity.id
_entity.type
_entity.pdbx_description
1 polymer ?
#
loop_
_entity_poly.entity_id
_entity_poly.type
_entity_poly.pdbx_seq_one_letter_code
_entity_poly.pdbx_strand_id
1 'polypeptide(L)' 'MEADALEKRLSELEPGERGVVTRVECSGALRRRLLDMGLVKGTEITVVKRAPLGDASED' A
#
# COMPACT_ATOMS: atom_id res chain seq x y z
N MET A 1 0.70 -10.06 22.16
CA MET A 1 1.20 -9.79 20.79
C MET A 1 0.52 -8.51 20.34
N GLU A 2 1.08 -7.36 20.71
CA GLU A 2 0.61 -6.04 20.29
C GLU A 2 1.54 -5.57 19.17
N ALA A 3 1.30 -6.04 17.96
CA ALA A 3 1.93 -5.49 16.75
C ALA A 3 0.88 -4.90 15.78
N ASP A 4 -0.41 -5.14 16.05
CA ASP A 4 -1.55 -4.76 15.20
C ASP A 4 -1.90 -3.26 15.33
N ALA A 5 -1.46 -2.59 16.39
CA ALA A 5 -1.84 -1.20 16.69
C ALA A 5 -1.12 -0.12 15.85
N LEU A 6 -0.21 -0.50 14.93
CA LEU A 6 0.60 0.42 14.12
C LEU A 6 0.47 0.20 12.61
N GLU A 7 -0.43 -0.68 12.17
CA GLU A 7 -0.66 -0.92 10.75
C GLU A 7 -1.64 0.11 10.19
N LYS A 8 -1.19 0.94 9.24
CA LYS A 8 -2.03 1.88 8.48
C LYS A 8 -2.24 1.37 7.07
N ARG A 9 -3.40 1.62 6.48
CA ARG A 9 -3.62 1.36 5.05
C ARG A 9 -2.77 2.34 4.23
N LEU A 10 -2.36 1.91 3.04
CA LEU A 10 -1.65 2.78 2.09
C LEU A 10 -2.40 4.08 1.80
N SER A 11 -3.74 4.05 1.79
CA SER A 11 -4.61 5.21 1.55
C SER A 11 -4.64 6.21 2.72
N GLU A 12 -4.23 5.80 3.91
CA GLU A 12 -4.16 6.64 5.11
C GLU A 12 -2.81 7.37 5.24
N LEU A 13 -1.81 6.96 4.45
CA LEU A 13 -0.50 7.63 4.45
C LEU A 13 -0.56 9.00 3.76
N GLU A 14 0.14 9.95 4.33
CA GLU A 14 0.30 11.31 3.82
C GLU A 14 1.52 11.43 2.90
N PRO A 15 1.51 12.37 1.93
CA PRO A 15 2.69 12.66 1.12
C PRO A 15 3.88 13.05 2.00
N GLY A 16 5.01 12.37 1.83
CA GLY A 16 6.20 12.50 2.64
C GLY A 16 6.35 11.38 3.69
N GLU A 17 5.30 10.63 4.00
CA GLU A 17 5.39 9.47 4.89
C GLU A 17 6.06 8.27 4.20
N ARG A 18 6.72 7.46 5.01
CA ARG A 18 7.36 6.20 4.62
C ARG A 18 6.80 5.06 5.44
N GLY A 19 6.70 3.90 4.82
CA GLY A 19 6.23 2.70 5.48
C GLY A 19 6.85 1.46 4.85
N VAL A 20 6.79 0.36 5.60
CA VAL A 20 7.17 -0.96 5.09
C VAL A 20 5.91 -1.77 4.89
N VAL A 21 5.78 -2.41 3.73
CA VAL A 21 4.64 -3.28 3.44
C VAL A 21 4.64 -4.46 4.43
N THR A 22 3.67 -4.49 5.35
CA THR A 22 3.52 -5.59 6.31
C THR A 22 2.73 -6.75 5.72
N ARG A 23 1.71 -6.43 4.93
CA ARG A 23 0.79 -7.38 4.29
C ARG A 23 0.15 -6.76 3.06
N VAL A 24 -0.19 -7.60 2.08
CA VAL A 24 -0.94 -7.22 0.88
C VAL A 24 -2.21 -8.05 0.84
N GLU A 25 -3.34 -7.41 1.08
CA GLU A 25 -4.68 -8.02 1.07
C GLU A 25 -5.35 -7.77 -0.28
N CYS A 26 -4.87 -8.46 -1.32
CA CYS A 26 -5.40 -8.35 -2.67
C CYS A 26 -5.54 -9.75 -3.28
N SER A 27 -6.50 -9.92 -4.18
CA SER A 27 -6.81 -11.19 -4.83
C SER A 27 -6.68 -11.09 -6.35
N GLY A 28 -6.56 -12.25 -7.03
CA GLY A 28 -6.60 -12.34 -8.48
C GLY A 28 -5.50 -11.58 -9.22
N ALA A 29 -5.87 -10.93 -10.33
CA ALA A 29 -4.94 -10.22 -11.22
C ALA A 29 -4.24 -9.05 -10.54
N LEU A 30 -4.92 -8.34 -9.62
CA LEU A 30 -4.35 -7.21 -8.90
C LEU A 30 -3.15 -7.64 -8.05
N ARG A 31 -3.28 -8.75 -7.31
CA ARG A 31 -2.16 -9.31 -6.53
C ARG A 31 -0.97 -9.62 -7.42
N ARG A 32 -1.20 -10.25 -8.59
CA ARG A 32 -0.12 -10.58 -9.53
C ARG A 32 0.61 -9.33 -10.02
N ARG A 33 -0.13 -8.27 -10.36
CA ARG A 33 0.44 -6.99 -10.82
C ARG A 33 1.25 -6.29 -9.74
N LEU A 34 0.74 -6.27 -8.50
CA LEU A 34 1.48 -5.73 -7.36
C LEU A 34 2.80 -6.48 -7.12
N LEU A 35 2.76 -7.82 -7.17
CA LEU A 35 3.96 -8.65 -7.05
C LEU A 35 4.96 -8.41 -8.18
N ASP A 36 4.49 -8.27 -9.42
CA ASP A 36 5.31 -7.98 -10.61
C ASP A 36 6.00 -6.60 -10.51
N MET A 37 5.30 -5.61 -9.93
CA MET A 37 5.87 -4.29 -9.59
C MET A 37 6.83 -4.32 -8.39
N GLY A 38 6.97 -5.45 -7.70
CA GLY A 38 7.81 -5.57 -6.51
C GLY A 38 7.16 -5.10 -5.21
N LEU A 39 5.84 -4.87 -5.18
CA LEU A 39 5.08 -4.58 -3.95
C LEU A 39 4.85 -5.86 -3.15
N VAL A 40 5.89 -6.30 -2.45
CA VAL A 40 5.90 -7.48 -1.57
C VAL A 40 6.11 -7.09 -0.11
N LYS A 41 5.82 -8.02 0.82
CA LYS A 41 6.12 -7.81 2.25
C LYS A 41 7.60 -7.49 2.45
N GLY A 42 7.89 -6.48 3.27
CA GLY A 42 9.25 -6.00 3.53
C GLY A 42 9.74 -4.93 2.55
N THR A 43 8.95 -4.58 1.54
CA THR A 43 9.27 -3.48 0.63
C THR A 43 9.06 -2.15 1.34
N GLU A 44 10.09 -1.31 1.36
CA GLU A 44 9.96 0.08 1.80
C GLU A 44 9.32 0.91 0.70
N ILE A 45 8.31 1.69 1.06
CA ILE A 45 7.59 2.60 0.18
C ILE A 45 7.58 4.00 0.77
N THR A 46 7.64 5.01 -0.10
CA THR A 46 7.50 6.42 0.26
C THR A 46 6.34 7.01 -0.53
N VAL A 47 5.40 7.65 0.16
CA VAL A 47 4.30 8.34 -0.51
C VAL A 47 4.83 9.66 -1.03
N VAL A 48 4.98 9.78 -2.35
CA VAL A 48 5.54 11.01 -2.94
C VAL A 48 4.45 12.06 -3.15
N LYS A 49 3.28 11.63 -3.61
CA LYS A 49 2.13 12.48 -3.89
C LYS A 49 0.88 11.62 -4.01
N ARG A 50 -0.27 12.17 -3.62
CA ARG A 50 -1.58 11.57 -3.91
C ARG A 50 -2.09 12.08 -5.26
N ALA A 51 -2.73 11.22 -6.05
CA ALA A 51 -3.40 11.66 -7.26
C ALA A 51 -4.48 12.72 -6.92
N PRO A 52 -4.61 13.80 -7.71
CA PRO A 52 -5.54 14.90 -7.43
C PRO A 52 -7.02 14.49 -7.60
N LEU A 53 -7.26 13.47 -8.42
CA LEU A 53 -8.52 12.73 -8.50
C LEU A 53 -8.28 11.48 -7.69
N GLY A 54 -8.94 11.32 -6.55
CA GLY A 54 -8.87 10.08 -5.77
C GLY A 54 -9.09 8.91 -6.73
N ASP A 55 -8.16 7.96 -6.73
CA ASP A 55 -8.13 6.82 -7.65
C ASP A 55 -9.55 6.29 -7.91
N ALA A 56 -9.96 6.26 -9.17
CA ALA A 56 -11.20 5.61 -9.58
C ALA A 56 -11.01 4.09 -9.40
N SER A 57 -11.16 3.63 -8.17
CA SER A 57 -11.44 2.22 -7.86
C SER A 57 -12.93 2.14 -7.47
N GLU A 58 -13.79 2.62 -8.37
CA GLU A 58 -15.19 2.20 -8.45
C GLU A 58 -15.29 1.34 -9.71
N ASP A 59 -15.01 0.04 -9.55
CA ASP A 59 -15.67 -1.08 -10.24
C ASP A 59 -15.22 -2.42 -9.60
#